data_AF-A0AAU3F1Y3-F1
#
_entry.id   AF-A0AAU3F1Y3-F1
#
_cell.length_a   1.000
_cell.length_b   1.000
_cell.length_c   1.000
_cell.angle_alpha   90.00
_cell.angle_beta   90.00
_cell.angle_gamma   90.00
#
_symmetry.space_group_name_H-M   'P 1'
#
loop_
_entity.id
_entity.type
_entity.pdbx_description
1 polymer ?
#
loop_
_entity_poly.entity_id
_entity_poly.type
_entity_poly.pdbx_seq_one_letter_code
_entity_poly.pdbx_strand_id
1 'polypeptide(L)'
;MTEQPATPGTLDSEESAPEILATAKEPRRVNRRLVVGGCAVLALAVVAGGSVWALDRLGEADRTAPTVVWAEPKGRSAGDDKATPPKGLAARLLPVPHGYELGPDIAEFGNDTVLNKRQAIAVFKEGGRDLPSAQRNQSNKAVDKLKLQGVAMRSYRTSKGGLVIETRLAQIQNAGKGRELANFQSEFADVLGIFRKGPAIKGYKNARCFLMPKESEAKLDAMFCSAYQGDVLVSAKAYGVKPFDTKEAATMLSKQLDLLKSPGEYV
;
A
#
# COMPACT_ATOMS: atom_id res chain seq x y z
N MET A 1 -38.74 -65.16 2.12
CA MET A 1 -39.61 -65.18 0.92
C MET A 1 -38.76 -64.80 -0.26
N THR A 2 -38.79 -65.71 -1.23
CA THR A 2 -38.06 -65.82 -2.49
C THR A 2 -38.37 -64.66 -3.43
N GLU A 3 -37.40 -64.17 -4.21
CA GLU A 3 -37.38 -64.25 -5.69
C GLU A 3 -36.28 -63.39 -6.33
N GLN A 4 -35.45 -64.06 -7.14
CA GLN A 4 -34.61 -63.54 -8.21
C GLN A 4 -35.49 -63.47 -9.48
N PRO A 5 -35.19 -62.66 -10.53
CA PRO A 5 -34.20 -63.11 -11.54
C PRO A 5 -33.46 -61.94 -12.25
N ALA A 6 -32.20 -62.12 -12.64
CA ALA A 6 -31.70 -62.42 -14.02
C ALA A 6 -31.00 -61.23 -14.72
N THR A 7 -29.69 -61.39 -14.89
CA THR A 7 -28.81 -60.81 -15.92
C THR A 7 -29.23 -61.34 -17.32
N PRO A 8 -28.86 -60.72 -18.47
CA PRO A 8 -27.47 -60.80 -18.99
C PRO A 8 -27.02 -59.62 -19.88
N GLY A 9 -25.72 -59.55 -20.19
CA GLY A 9 -25.18 -58.63 -21.18
C GLY A 9 -23.66 -58.60 -21.21
N THR A 10 -23.06 -59.73 -21.57
CA THR A 10 -21.63 -59.99 -21.83
C THR A 10 -21.05 -59.10 -22.94
N LEU A 11 -19.70 -59.02 -22.95
CA LEU A 11 -18.71 -58.80 -24.03
C LEU A 11 -17.70 -57.75 -23.51
N ASP A 12 -16.38 -57.93 -23.47
CA ASP A 12 -15.49 -58.96 -23.98
C ASP A 12 -14.15 -58.87 -23.22
N SER A 13 -13.50 -60.02 -23.08
CA SER A 13 -12.05 -60.27 -23.12
C SER A 13 -11.08 -59.10 -22.87
N GLU A 14 -10.29 -59.18 -21.79
CA GLU A 14 -8.97 -58.54 -21.76
C GLU A 14 -7.88 -59.58 -21.47
N GLU A 15 -7.35 -60.05 -22.59
CA GLU A 15 -6.00 -60.51 -22.87
C GLU A 15 -4.96 -60.28 -21.75
N SER A 16 -4.33 -61.37 -21.34
CA SER A 16 -3.13 -61.44 -20.51
C SER A 16 -1.96 -60.61 -21.07
N ALA A 17 -1.53 -59.58 -20.32
CA ALA A 17 -0.28 -58.88 -20.57
C ALA A 17 0.90 -59.59 -19.87
N PRO A 18 2.05 -59.77 -20.53
CA PRO A 18 3.21 -60.42 -19.93
C PRO A 18 3.92 -59.48 -18.95
N GLU A 19 4.41 -60.07 -17.87
CA GLU A 19 5.28 -59.44 -16.88
C GLU A 19 6.61 -59.03 -17.54
N ILE A 20 6.73 -57.77 -17.96
CA ILE A 20 7.98 -57.20 -18.44
C ILE A 20 8.87 -56.91 -17.22
N LEU A 21 9.79 -57.83 -16.94
CA LEU A 21 10.94 -57.59 -16.08
C LEU A 21 11.75 -56.40 -16.62
N ALA A 22 11.54 -55.22 -16.04
CA ALA A 22 12.35 -54.04 -16.31
C ALA A 22 13.78 -54.27 -15.78
N THR A 23 14.70 -54.64 -16.67
CA THR A 23 16.13 -54.60 -16.38
C THR A 23 16.52 -53.15 -16.11
N ALA A 24 16.99 -52.87 -14.89
CA ALA A 24 17.51 -51.56 -14.53
C ALA A 24 18.73 -51.22 -15.42
N LYS A 25 18.54 -50.26 -16.33
CA LYS A 25 19.61 -49.76 -17.19
C LYS A 25 20.59 -48.97 -16.33
N GLU A 26 21.86 -49.36 -16.30
CA GLU A 26 22.89 -48.65 -15.53
C GLU A 26 22.89 -47.14 -15.84
N PRO A 27 23.11 -46.27 -14.84
CA PRO A 27 23.17 -44.84 -15.07
C PRO A 27 24.38 -44.52 -15.94
N ARG A 28 24.13 -44.24 -17.21
CA ARG A 28 25.15 -43.73 -18.14
C ARG A 28 25.76 -42.48 -17.52
N ARG A 29 27.07 -42.51 -17.22
CA ARG A 29 27.80 -41.33 -16.71
C ARG A 29 27.79 -40.25 -17.79
N VAL A 30 26.76 -39.42 -17.79
CA VAL A 30 26.68 -38.27 -18.69
C VAL A 30 27.73 -37.27 -18.22
N ASN A 31 28.64 -36.90 -19.12
CA ASN A 31 29.71 -35.96 -18.79
C ASN A 31 29.09 -34.63 -18.37
N ARG A 32 29.13 -34.33 -17.06
CA ARG A 32 28.46 -33.20 -16.42
C ARG A 32 28.85 -31.86 -17.08
N ARG A 33 30.04 -31.79 -17.68
CA ARG A 33 30.54 -30.64 -18.45
C ARG A 33 29.77 -30.43 -19.77
N LEU A 34 29.34 -31.49 -20.45
CA LEU A 34 28.51 -31.40 -21.66
C LEU A 34 27.07 -30.97 -21.34
N VAL A 35 26.52 -31.44 -20.21
CA VAL A 35 25.18 -31.01 -19.75
C VAL A 35 25.20 -29.54 -19.34
N VAL A 36 26.19 -29.13 -18.54
CA VAL A 36 26.33 -27.73 -18.11
C VAL A 36 26.61 -26.81 -19.31
N GLY A 37 27.47 -27.24 -20.25
CA GLY A 37 27.71 -26.52 -21.50
C GLY A 37 26.44 -26.38 -22.34
N GLY A 38 25.69 -27.47 -22.52
CA GLY A 38 24.42 -27.45 -23.25
C GLY A 38 23.37 -26.53 -22.61
N CYS A 39 23.22 -26.57 -21.28
CA CYS A 39 22.32 -25.68 -20.56
C CYS A 39 22.74 -24.21 -20.67
N ALA A 40 24.03 -23.91 -20.63
CA ALA A 40 24.53 -22.54 -20.78
C ALA A 40 24.28 -21.99 -22.19
N VAL A 41 24.50 -22.80 -23.24
CA VAL A 41 24.19 -22.40 -24.62
C VAL A 41 22.69 -22.21 -24.83
N LEU A 42 21.85 -23.10 -24.29
CA LEU A 42 20.40 -22.95 -24.35
C LEU A 42 19.92 -21.69 -23.62
N ALA A 43 20.46 -21.39 -22.43
CA ALA A 43 20.12 -20.17 -21.70
C ALA A 43 20.49 -18.91 -22.49
N LEU A 44 21.67 -18.88 -23.10
CA LEU A 44 22.10 -17.76 -23.95
C LEU A 44 21.23 -17.63 -25.20
N ALA A 45 20.85 -18.75 -25.83
CA ALA A 45 19.96 -18.74 -26.99
C ALA A 45 18.56 -18.22 -26.65
N VAL A 46 18.01 -18.58 -25.48
CA VAL A 46 16.71 -18.09 -25.00
C VAL A 46 16.78 -16.59 -24.69
N VAL A 47 17.84 -16.12 -24.04
CA VAL A 47 18.02 -14.69 -23.74
C VAL A 47 18.18 -13.88 -25.03
N ALA A 48 19.04 -14.32 -25.94
CA ALA A 48 19.26 -13.63 -27.22
C ALA A 48 18.01 -13.64 -28.11
N GLY A 49 17.36 -14.80 -28.26
CA GLY A 49 16.14 -14.94 -29.05
C GLY A 49 14.97 -14.13 -28.49
N GLY A 50 14.77 -14.15 -27.15
CA GLY A 50 13.76 -13.34 -26.49
C GLY A 50 14.01 -11.83 -26.61
N SER A 51 15.26 -11.41 -26.54
CA SER A 51 15.65 -9.99 -26.71
C SER A 51 15.33 -9.49 -28.12
N VAL A 52 15.72 -10.26 -29.15
CA VAL A 52 15.50 -9.88 -30.56
C VAL A 52 14.01 -9.85 -30.89
N TRP A 53 13.25 -10.86 -30.45
CA TRP A 53 11.80 -10.91 -30.65
C TRP A 53 11.07 -9.76 -29.95
N ALA A 54 11.46 -9.43 -28.72
CA ALA A 54 10.90 -8.29 -28.00
C ALA A 54 11.24 -6.95 -28.68
N LEU A 55 12.46 -6.76 -29.18
CA LEU A 55 12.85 -5.54 -29.87
C LEU A 55 12.09 -5.34 -31.18
N ASP A 56 11.89 -6.42 -31.95
CA ASP A 56 11.10 -6.39 -33.19
C ASP A 56 9.64 -5.98 -32.90
N ARG A 57 9.04 -6.59 -31.86
CA ARG A 57 7.66 -6.29 -31.47
C ARG A 57 7.48 -4.91 -30.83
N LEU A 58 8.52 -4.38 -30.17
CA LEU A 58 8.55 -3.01 -29.65
C LEU A 58 8.78 -1.96 -30.74
N GLY A 59 9.31 -2.35 -31.90
CA GLY A 59 9.43 -1.52 -33.10
C GLY A 59 8.08 -1.32 -33.79
N GLU A 60 7.24 -2.36 -33.78
CA GLU A 60 5.86 -2.33 -34.31
C GLU A 60 4.83 -1.74 -33.34
N ALA A 61 5.23 -1.38 -32.13
CA ALA A 61 4.35 -0.65 -31.22
C ALA A 61 3.98 0.69 -31.87
N ASP A 62 2.68 0.94 -32.03
CA ASP A 62 2.17 2.19 -32.57
C ASP A 62 2.52 3.35 -31.63
N ARG A 63 3.62 4.05 -31.95
CA ARG A 63 4.06 5.29 -31.28
C ARG A 63 3.41 6.53 -31.87
N THR A 64 2.53 6.36 -32.86
CA THR A 64 1.81 7.42 -33.56
C THR A 64 0.37 7.55 -33.08
N ALA A 65 -0.07 6.68 -32.17
CA ALA A 65 -1.34 6.81 -31.47
C ALA A 65 -1.48 8.26 -30.97
N PRO A 66 -2.46 9.03 -31.48
CA PRO A 66 -2.61 10.42 -31.12
C PRO A 66 -2.95 10.50 -29.62
N THR A 67 -1.97 10.88 -28.81
CA THR A 67 -2.21 11.19 -27.41
C THR A 67 -2.92 12.54 -27.37
N VAL A 68 -4.24 12.52 -27.26
CA VAL A 68 -4.96 13.72 -26.87
C VAL A 68 -4.57 13.98 -25.43
N VAL A 69 -3.88 15.10 -25.18
CA VAL A 69 -3.70 15.57 -23.81
C VAL A 69 -5.10 15.62 -23.21
N TRP A 70 -5.32 14.92 -22.10
CA TRP A 70 -6.59 14.97 -21.38
C TRP A 70 -6.98 16.44 -21.28
N ALA A 71 -8.20 16.77 -21.73
CA ALA A 71 -8.66 18.15 -21.76
C ALA A 71 -8.34 18.79 -20.41
N GLU A 72 -7.68 19.95 -20.43
CA GLU A 72 -7.41 20.69 -19.19
C GLU A 72 -8.74 20.77 -18.43
N PRO A 73 -8.80 20.27 -17.20
CA PRO A 73 -10.05 20.26 -16.45
C PRO A 73 -10.52 21.71 -16.43
N LYS A 74 -11.71 21.95 -17.00
CA LYS A 74 -12.30 23.29 -17.04
C LYS A 74 -12.19 23.84 -15.64
N GLY A 75 -11.38 24.89 -15.48
CA GLY A 75 -11.15 25.50 -14.18
C GLY A 75 -12.51 25.76 -13.58
N ARG A 76 -12.86 25.01 -12.52
CA ARG A 76 -14.04 25.35 -11.76
C ARG A 76 -13.71 26.70 -11.18
N SER A 77 -14.38 27.74 -11.68
CA SER A 77 -14.37 29.03 -11.03
C SER A 77 -14.61 28.74 -9.54
N ALA A 78 -13.73 29.27 -8.69
CA ALA A 78 -13.97 29.37 -7.26
C ALA A 78 -15.18 30.29 -7.10
N GLY A 79 -16.36 29.78 -7.47
CA GLY A 79 -17.63 30.43 -7.28
C GLY A 79 -17.83 30.51 -5.79
N ASP A 80 -18.42 31.62 -5.37
CA ASP A 80 -18.80 32.00 -4.01
C ASP A 80 -19.83 31.05 -3.36
N ASP A 81 -19.68 29.74 -3.56
CA ASP A 81 -20.25 28.74 -2.69
C ASP A 81 -19.55 28.94 -1.35
N LYS A 82 -20.20 29.64 -0.41
CA LYS A 82 -19.75 29.68 0.98
C LYS A 82 -19.58 28.23 1.43
N ALA A 83 -18.33 27.78 1.48
CA ALA A 83 -18.01 26.41 1.84
C ALA A 83 -18.68 26.14 3.19
N THR A 84 -19.58 25.16 3.22
CA THR A 84 -20.20 24.77 4.48
C THR A 84 -19.07 24.34 5.41
N PRO A 85 -18.99 24.90 6.63
CA PRO A 85 -17.94 24.54 7.57
C PRO A 85 -17.88 23.02 7.71
N PRO A 86 -16.69 22.41 7.62
CA PRO A 86 -16.56 20.98 7.73
C PRO A 86 -17.10 20.52 9.09
N LYS A 87 -17.78 19.37 9.13
CA LYS A 87 -18.36 18.80 10.36
C LYS A 87 -17.69 17.46 10.69
N GLY A 88 -17.75 17.09 11.96
CA GLY A 88 -17.24 15.79 12.42
C GLY A 88 -15.74 15.64 12.17
N LEU A 89 -15.33 14.50 11.60
CA LEU A 89 -13.91 14.18 11.40
C LEU A 89 -13.23 15.07 10.34
N ALA A 90 -13.98 15.60 9.37
CA ALA A 90 -13.46 16.59 8.42
C ALA A 90 -13.01 17.87 9.12
N ALA A 91 -13.77 18.33 10.11
CA ALA A 91 -13.47 19.56 10.87
C ALA A 91 -12.17 19.44 11.67
N ARG A 92 -11.75 18.20 11.96
CA ARG A 92 -10.53 17.90 12.70
C ARG A 92 -9.29 17.87 11.80
N LEU A 93 -9.43 17.91 10.47
CA LEU A 93 -8.30 18.03 9.55
C LEU A 93 -7.77 19.46 9.54
N LEU A 94 -6.45 19.60 9.50
CA LEU A 94 -5.79 20.89 9.40
C LEU A 94 -6.32 21.66 8.17
N PRO A 95 -6.87 22.88 8.34
CA PRO A 95 -7.17 23.76 7.22
C PRO A 95 -5.90 24.02 6.40
N VAL A 96 -6.02 24.18 5.08
CA VAL A 96 -4.87 24.42 4.20
C VAL A 96 -4.12 25.68 4.66
N PRO A 97 -2.88 25.57 5.18
CA PRO A 97 -2.18 26.73 5.70
C PRO A 97 -1.68 27.65 4.58
N HIS A 98 -1.38 28.90 4.91
CA HIS A 98 -0.72 29.81 3.96
C HIS A 98 0.58 29.19 3.39
N GLY A 99 0.78 29.32 2.07
CA GLY A 99 1.92 28.73 1.36
C GLY A 99 1.73 27.26 0.97
N TYR A 100 0.55 26.70 1.23
CA TYR A 100 0.14 25.37 0.82
C TYR A 100 -1.10 25.43 -0.07
N GLU A 101 -1.27 24.37 -0.84
CA GLU A 101 -2.46 24.07 -1.62
C GLU A 101 -2.88 22.63 -1.34
N LEU A 102 -4.10 22.26 -1.75
CA LEU A 102 -4.50 20.86 -1.76
C LEU A 102 -3.52 20.04 -2.63
N GLY A 103 -3.11 18.91 -2.08
CA GLY A 103 -2.15 18.03 -2.71
C GLY A 103 -2.77 17.12 -3.78
N PRO A 104 -1.99 16.12 -4.24
CA PRO A 104 -2.49 15.10 -5.14
C PRO A 104 -3.50 14.18 -4.46
N ASP A 105 -4.15 13.34 -5.24
CA ASP A 105 -5.05 12.31 -4.75
C ASP A 105 -4.38 11.36 -3.73
N ILE A 106 -5.11 10.97 -2.69
CA ILE A 106 -4.67 9.97 -1.73
C ILE A 106 -5.23 8.61 -2.17
N ALA A 107 -4.38 7.88 -2.90
CA ALA A 107 -4.74 6.63 -3.57
C ALA A 107 -5.79 6.82 -4.66
N GLU A 108 -7.08 6.74 -4.31
CA GLU A 108 -8.23 6.89 -5.22
C GLU A 108 -9.40 7.68 -4.57
N PHE A 109 -9.17 8.26 -3.38
CA PHE A 109 -10.25 8.78 -2.52
C PHE A 109 -10.47 10.30 -2.62
N GLY A 110 -9.67 10.99 -3.41
CA GLY A 110 -9.54 12.44 -3.46
C GLY A 110 -8.39 12.98 -2.59
N ASN A 111 -8.13 14.27 -2.72
CA ASN A 111 -7.17 15.01 -1.91
C ASN A 111 -7.75 15.56 -0.59
N ASP A 112 -9.07 15.48 -0.40
CA ASP A 112 -9.77 15.87 0.83
C ASP A 112 -11.08 15.08 0.95
N THR A 113 -11.14 14.13 1.90
CA THR A 113 -12.23 13.14 1.93
C THR A 113 -12.47 12.59 3.32
N VAL A 114 -13.69 12.10 3.55
CA VAL A 114 -14.07 11.38 4.77
C VAL A 114 -14.69 10.04 4.42
N LEU A 115 -14.05 8.98 4.90
CA LEU A 115 -14.50 7.61 4.78
C LEU A 115 -15.31 7.22 6.01
N ASN A 116 -16.46 6.59 5.78
CA ASN A 116 -17.24 6.00 6.87
C ASN A 116 -16.56 4.75 7.44
N LYS A 117 -17.08 4.23 8.55
CA LYS A 117 -16.59 3.01 9.22
C LYS A 117 -16.25 1.86 8.27
N ARG A 118 -17.15 1.51 7.34
CA ARG A 118 -16.96 0.38 6.44
C ARG A 118 -15.78 0.62 5.49
N GLN A 119 -15.73 1.80 4.88
CA GLN A 119 -14.64 2.21 3.99
C GLN A 119 -13.30 2.31 4.74
N ALA A 120 -13.30 2.87 5.95
CA ALA A 120 -12.13 2.96 6.81
C ALA A 120 -11.52 1.58 7.12
N ILE A 121 -12.36 0.61 7.51
CA ILE A 121 -11.91 -0.77 7.77
C ILE A 121 -11.32 -1.39 6.50
N ALA A 122 -11.96 -1.18 5.34
CA ALA A 122 -11.47 -1.70 4.07
C ALA A 122 -10.07 -1.15 3.74
N VAL A 123 -9.87 0.16 3.86
CA VAL A 123 -8.57 0.81 3.59
C VAL A 123 -7.45 0.29 4.49
N PHE A 124 -7.74 0.07 5.78
CA PHE A 124 -6.73 -0.47 6.70
C PHE A 124 -6.39 -1.94 6.40
N LYS A 125 -7.37 -2.75 5.98
CA LYS A 125 -7.13 -4.15 5.60
C LYS A 125 -6.43 -4.30 4.25
N GLU A 126 -6.67 -3.35 3.33
CA GLU A 126 -6.03 -3.33 2.01
C GLU A 126 -4.50 -3.30 2.11
N GLY A 127 -3.94 -2.57 3.09
CA GLY A 127 -2.49 -2.53 3.31
C GLY A 127 -1.86 -3.90 3.65
N GLY A 128 -2.66 -4.90 4.04
CA GLY A 128 -2.22 -6.25 4.34
C GLY A 128 -2.57 -7.28 3.26
N ARG A 129 -3.13 -6.90 2.11
CA ARG A 129 -3.67 -7.86 1.13
C ARG A 129 -2.61 -8.82 0.59
N ASP A 130 -1.40 -8.33 0.40
CA ASP A 130 -0.27 -9.06 -0.20
C ASP A 130 0.54 -9.84 0.86
N LEU A 131 0.13 -9.79 2.14
CA LEU A 131 0.72 -10.62 3.18
C LEU A 131 0.29 -12.09 3.00
N PRO A 132 1.14 -13.06 3.38
CA PRO A 132 0.71 -14.45 3.43
C PRO A 132 -0.47 -14.64 4.38
N SER A 133 -1.27 -15.68 4.15
CA SER A 133 -2.62 -15.82 4.74
C SER A 133 -2.66 -15.69 6.27
N ALA A 134 -1.69 -16.28 6.97
CA ALA A 134 -1.60 -16.22 8.43
C ALA A 134 -1.37 -14.78 8.92
N GLN A 135 -0.40 -14.07 8.33
CA GLN A 135 -0.06 -12.69 8.66
C GLN A 135 -1.19 -11.73 8.27
N ARG A 136 -1.81 -11.92 7.10
CA ARG A 136 -2.98 -11.13 6.68
C ARG A 136 -4.14 -11.30 7.65
N ASN A 137 -4.43 -12.52 8.10
CA ASN A 137 -5.48 -12.77 9.08
C ASN A 137 -5.18 -12.13 10.44
N GLN A 138 -3.93 -12.15 10.88
CA GLN A 138 -3.50 -11.47 12.10
C GLN A 138 -3.64 -9.95 11.98
N SER A 139 -3.18 -9.37 10.86
CA SER A 139 -3.33 -7.94 10.55
C SER A 139 -4.80 -7.52 10.52
N ASN A 140 -5.65 -8.27 9.82
CA ASN A 140 -7.09 -8.01 9.75
C ASN A 140 -7.75 -8.02 11.14
N LYS A 141 -7.37 -8.97 12.01
CA LYS A 141 -7.86 -9.02 13.40
C LYS A 141 -7.38 -7.82 14.22
N ALA A 142 -6.15 -7.34 14.01
CA ALA A 142 -5.65 -6.14 14.67
C ALA A 142 -6.46 -4.90 14.24
N VAL A 143 -6.74 -4.77 12.95
CA VAL A 143 -7.61 -3.69 12.42
C VAL A 143 -9.02 -3.78 13.03
N ASP A 144 -9.61 -4.97 13.12
CA ASP A 144 -10.96 -5.15 13.70
C ASP A 144 -11.03 -4.85 15.21
N LYS A 145 -9.90 -4.95 15.91
CA LYS A 145 -9.76 -4.55 17.33
C LYS A 145 -9.70 -3.05 17.50
N LEU A 146 -9.16 -2.30 16.54
CA LEU A 146 -9.14 -0.83 16.57
C LEU A 146 -10.53 -0.18 16.57
N LYS A 147 -11.64 -0.91 16.31
CA LYS A 147 -13.01 -0.37 16.33
C LYS A 147 -13.15 0.98 15.61
N LEU A 148 -12.57 1.07 14.41
CA LEU A 148 -12.61 2.26 13.57
C LEU A 148 -14.05 2.75 13.36
N GLN A 149 -14.26 4.06 13.46
CA GLN A 149 -15.54 4.73 13.21
C GLN A 149 -15.55 5.49 11.88
N GLY A 150 -14.37 5.93 11.43
CA GLY A 150 -14.20 6.61 10.17
C GLY A 150 -12.75 7.07 10.00
N VAL A 151 -12.42 7.53 8.79
CA VAL A 151 -11.12 8.10 8.47
C VAL A 151 -11.32 9.38 7.68
N ALA A 152 -10.71 10.48 8.11
CA ALA A 152 -10.60 11.67 7.28
C ALA A 152 -9.19 11.75 6.70
N MET A 153 -9.07 12.14 5.44
CA MET A 153 -7.79 12.28 4.77
C MET A 153 -7.72 13.63 4.08
N ARG A 154 -6.56 14.28 4.14
CA ARG A 154 -6.26 15.45 3.33
C ARG A 154 -4.80 15.46 2.92
N SER A 155 -4.54 15.75 1.65
CA SER A 155 -3.20 15.97 1.14
C SER A 155 -2.94 17.46 0.98
N TYR A 156 -1.69 17.84 1.22
CA TYR A 156 -1.18 19.20 1.10
C TYR A 156 0.05 19.16 0.22
N ARG A 157 0.24 20.20 -0.58
CA ARG A 157 1.50 20.47 -1.27
C ARG A 157 1.95 21.87 -0.98
N THR A 158 3.25 22.11 -0.92
CA THR A 158 3.77 23.48 -0.89
C THR A 158 3.44 24.17 -2.21
N SER A 159 3.08 25.46 -2.18
CA SER A 159 2.75 26.21 -3.41
C SER A 159 3.94 26.31 -4.35
N LYS A 160 5.16 26.37 -3.80
CA LYS A 160 6.42 26.33 -4.56
C LYS A 160 6.80 24.95 -5.09
N GLY A 161 6.02 23.91 -4.75
CA GLY A 161 6.33 22.52 -5.04
C GLY A 161 7.47 21.96 -4.18
N GLY A 162 7.78 20.68 -4.41
CA GLY A 162 8.91 19.99 -3.79
C GLY A 162 8.59 19.23 -2.49
N LEU A 163 7.44 19.46 -1.87
CA LEU A 163 6.97 18.71 -0.70
C LEU A 163 5.46 18.44 -0.81
N VAL A 164 5.09 17.17 -0.60
CA VAL A 164 3.71 16.71 -0.45
C VAL A 164 3.57 16.05 0.91
N ILE A 165 2.44 16.27 1.58
CA ILE A 165 2.10 15.69 2.87
C ILE A 165 0.69 15.13 2.78
N GLU A 166 0.55 13.85 3.04
CA GLU A 166 -0.75 13.16 3.16
C GLU A 166 -1.04 12.92 4.63
N THR A 167 -2.11 13.51 5.15
CA THR A 167 -2.55 13.33 6.54
C THR A 167 -3.79 12.44 6.57
N ARG A 168 -3.82 11.48 7.49
CA ARG A 168 -4.96 10.61 7.78
C ARG A 168 -5.29 10.67 9.26
N LEU A 169 -6.56 10.91 9.57
CA LEU A 169 -7.12 10.90 10.92
C LEU A 169 -8.07 9.71 11.02
N ALA A 170 -7.70 8.69 11.79
CA ALA A 170 -8.56 7.54 12.04
C ALA A 170 -9.22 7.66 13.41
N GLN A 171 -10.55 7.74 13.43
CA GLN A 171 -11.32 7.81 14.67
C GLN A 171 -11.56 6.39 15.21
N ILE A 172 -11.17 6.16 16.46
CA ILE A 172 -11.24 4.87 17.14
C ILE A 172 -12.25 4.93 18.29
N GLN A 173 -13.18 3.99 18.31
CA GLN A 173 -14.13 3.90 19.41
C GLN A 173 -13.42 3.55 20.71
N ASN A 174 -13.73 4.27 21.79
CA ASN A 174 -13.21 4.02 23.13
C ASN A 174 -11.67 4.10 23.25
N ALA A 175 -10.99 4.80 22.34
CA ALA A 175 -9.53 5.00 22.37
C ALA A 175 -9.04 5.79 23.60
N GLY A 176 -9.94 6.43 24.36
CA GLY A 176 -9.64 7.25 25.54
C GLY A 176 -8.90 6.54 26.68
N LYS A 177 -8.64 5.22 26.58
CA LYS A 177 -7.77 4.49 27.51
C LYS A 177 -6.29 4.44 27.08
N GLY A 178 -5.91 5.04 25.94
CA GLY A 178 -4.53 5.27 25.48
C GLY A 178 -3.72 4.02 25.11
N ARG A 179 -3.98 2.88 25.77
CA ARG A 179 -3.18 1.66 25.66
C ARG A 179 -3.25 1.02 24.27
N GLU A 180 -4.42 1.02 23.64
CA GLU A 180 -4.59 0.37 22.33
C GLU A 180 -3.90 1.15 21.21
N LEU A 181 -4.00 2.49 21.25
CA LEU A 181 -3.26 3.39 20.37
C LEU A 181 -1.75 3.33 20.61
N ALA A 182 -1.32 3.32 21.88
CA ALA A 182 0.09 3.20 22.24
C ALA A 182 0.69 1.85 21.81
N ASN A 183 -0.05 0.75 21.97
CA ASN A 183 0.36 -0.56 21.51
C ASN A 183 0.45 -0.61 19.98
N PHE A 184 -0.57 -0.13 19.26
CA PHE A 184 -0.56 -0.07 17.80
C PHE A 184 0.64 0.74 17.30
N GLN A 185 0.92 1.87 17.94
CA GLN A 185 2.07 2.70 17.60
C GLN A 185 3.41 2.03 17.92
N SER A 186 3.50 1.29 19.03
CA SER A 186 4.71 0.54 19.39
C SER A 186 4.98 -0.59 18.39
N GLU A 187 3.99 -1.42 18.10
CA GLU A 187 4.10 -2.50 17.11
C GLU A 187 4.49 -1.94 15.74
N PHE A 188 3.87 -0.83 15.35
CA PHE A 188 4.19 -0.15 14.09
C PHE A 188 5.61 0.44 14.09
N ALA A 189 6.07 1.01 15.21
CA ALA A 189 7.44 1.51 15.35
C ALA A 189 8.49 0.39 15.31
N ASP A 190 8.19 -0.79 15.86
CA ASP A 190 9.07 -1.96 15.81
C ASP A 190 9.23 -2.47 14.38
N VAL A 191 8.13 -2.53 13.62
CA VAL A 191 8.15 -2.85 12.18
C VAL A 191 8.98 -1.81 11.41
N LEU A 192 8.87 -0.53 11.78
CA LEU A 192 9.65 0.54 11.18
C LEU A 192 11.05 0.73 11.81
N GLY A 193 11.53 -0.17 12.66
CA GLY A 193 12.83 -0.04 13.32
C GLY A 193 14.04 -0.01 12.36
N ILE A 194 13.86 -0.49 11.13
CA ILE A 194 14.85 -0.44 10.04
C ILE A 194 14.98 0.96 9.42
N PHE A 195 13.98 1.83 9.63
CA PHE A 195 13.95 3.16 9.04
C PHE A 195 14.83 4.12 9.83
N ARG A 196 15.32 5.16 9.16
CA ARG A 196 16.11 6.20 9.82
C ARG A 196 15.20 6.97 10.79
N LYS A 197 15.71 7.34 11.96
CA LYS A 197 14.93 8.17 12.89
C LYS A 197 14.63 9.53 12.26
N GLY A 198 13.36 9.92 12.29
CA GLY A 198 12.91 11.26 11.91
C GLY A 198 12.99 12.25 13.08
N PRO A 199 12.70 13.54 12.84
CA PRO A 199 12.67 14.56 13.87
C PRO A 199 11.59 14.26 14.93
N ALA A 200 11.88 14.64 16.17
CA ALA A 200 10.87 14.63 17.23
C ALA A 200 9.88 15.79 17.04
N ILE A 201 8.62 15.58 17.40
CA ILE A 201 7.60 16.63 17.38
C ILE A 201 7.53 17.30 18.75
N LYS A 202 7.80 18.61 18.80
CA LYS A 202 7.83 19.38 20.05
C LYS A 202 6.46 19.37 20.72
N GLY A 203 6.41 19.08 22.02
CA GLY A 203 5.15 19.04 22.79
C GLY A 203 4.35 17.75 22.66
N TYR A 204 4.81 16.77 21.87
CA TYR A 204 4.11 15.50 21.62
C TYR A 204 5.03 14.30 21.83
N LYS A 205 5.09 13.81 23.08
CA LYS A 205 5.94 12.66 23.45
C LYS A 205 5.56 11.36 22.76
N ASN A 206 4.28 11.23 22.39
CA ASN A 206 3.73 10.11 21.66
C ASN A 206 3.82 10.28 20.14
N ALA A 207 4.47 11.31 19.61
CA ALA A 207 4.72 11.39 18.17
C ALA A 207 6.02 10.66 17.81
N ARG A 208 5.97 9.84 16.77
CA ARG A 208 7.11 9.10 16.21
C ARG A 208 7.19 9.37 14.72
N CYS A 209 8.37 9.73 14.24
CA CYS A 209 8.64 9.96 12.83
C CYS A 209 9.83 9.12 12.38
N PHE A 210 9.77 8.63 11.15
CA PHE A 210 10.75 7.76 10.53
C PHE A 210 10.98 8.21 9.09
N LEU A 211 12.24 8.26 8.67
CA LEU A 211 12.67 8.58 7.31
C LEU A 211 12.97 7.29 6.55
N MET A 212 12.64 7.26 5.26
CA MET A 212 12.98 6.15 4.37
C MET A 212 14.49 5.83 4.42
N PRO A 213 14.92 4.59 4.19
CA PRO A 213 16.35 4.27 4.06
C PRO A 213 17.05 5.18 3.04
N LYS A 214 18.34 5.44 3.26
CA LYS A 214 19.12 6.24 2.30
C LYS A 214 19.41 5.39 1.07
N GLU A 215 18.80 5.76 -0.04
CA GLU A 215 19.21 5.32 -1.38
C GLU A 215 20.05 6.43 -2.03
N SER A 216 21.27 6.11 -2.49
CA SER A 216 22.23 7.09 -3.03
C SER A 216 21.71 7.74 -4.31
N GLU A 217 21.07 6.96 -5.18
CA GLU A 217 20.58 7.40 -6.49
C GLU A 217 19.19 8.04 -6.44
N ALA A 218 18.44 7.84 -5.34
CA ALA A 218 17.10 8.38 -5.23
C ALA A 218 17.14 9.90 -5.06
N LYS A 219 16.47 10.63 -5.98
CA LYS A 219 16.29 12.09 -5.89
C LYS A 219 15.17 12.50 -4.93
N LEU A 220 14.38 11.53 -4.46
CA LEU A 220 13.29 11.72 -3.51
C LEU A 220 13.68 11.19 -2.13
N ASP A 221 13.06 11.74 -1.10
CA ASP A 221 13.05 11.18 0.24
C ASP A 221 11.61 11.23 0.77
N ALA A 222 11.35 10.45 1.82
CA ALA A 222 10.05 10.46 2.47
C ALA A 222 10.17 10.23 3.98
N MET A 223 9.18 10.74 4.70
CA MET A 223 9.02 10.60 6.12
C MET A 223 7.61 10.12 6.44
N PHE A 224 7.52 9.12 7.30
CA PHE A 224 6.27 8.69 7.89
C PHE A 224 6.25 9.09 9.36
N CYS A 225 5.15 9.68 9.80
CA CYS A 225 4.92 10.00 11.20
C CYS A 225 3.59 9.42 11.68
N SER A 226 3.57 9.01 12.94
CA SER A 226 2.37 8.61 13.65
C SER A 226 2.32 9.23 15.03
N ALA A 227 1.12 9.61 15.46
CA ALA A 227 0.81 10.14 16.78
C ALA A 227 -0.66 9.87 17.10
N TYR A 228 -1.10 10.19 18.31
CA TYR A 228 -2.53 10.12 18.66
C TYR A 228 -2.94 11.28 19.56
N GLN A 229 -4.21 11.69 19.50
CA GLN A 229 -4.79 12.71 20.36
C GLN A 229 -6.25 12.34 20.64
N GLY A 230 -6.59 12.12 21.92
CA GLY A 230 -7.93 11.67 22.32
C GLY A 230 -8.30 10.33 21.67
N ASP A 231 -9.37 10.35 20.87
CA ASP A 231 -9.91 9.19 20.13
C ASP A 231 -9.38 9.07 18.69
N VAL A 232 -8.42 9.92 18.30
CA VAL A 232 -7.92 10.00 16.91
C VAL A 232 -6.47 9.52 16.82
N LEU A 233 -6.23 8.53 15.96
CA LEU A 233 -4.90 8.18 15.45
C LEU A 233 -4.56 9.10 14.28
N VAL A 234 -3.41 9.76 14.35
CA VAL A 234 -2.88 10.64 13.30
C VAL A 234 -1.75 9.91 12.60
N SER A 235 -1.84 9.79 11.28
CA SER A 235 -0.75 9.31 10.44
C SER A 235 -0.46 10.33 9.35
N ALA A 236 0.81 10.67 9.15
CA ALA A 236 1.23 11.60 8.11
C ALA A 236 2.36 10.98 7.29
N LYS A 237 2.21 11.00 5.96
CA LYS A 237 3.27 10.61 5.02
C LYS A 237 3.69 11.85 4.25
N ALA A 238 4.92 12.29 4.45
CA ALA A 238 5.52 13.39 3.72
C ALA A 238 6.54 12.85 2.71
N TYR A 239 6.56 13.37 1.50
CA TYR A 239 7.54 12.98 0.47
C TYR A 239 7.84 14.15 -0.44
N GLY A 240 9.06 14.16 -1.00
CA GLY A 240 9.53 15.31 -1.76
C GLY A 240 10.92 15.10 -2.34
N VAL A 241 11.38 16.10 -3.09
CA VAL A 241 12.73 16.12 -3.66
C VAL A 241 13.77 16.40 -2.59
N LYS A 242 14.99 15.87 -2.78
CA LYS A 242 16.14 16.24 -1.95
C LYS A 242 16.62 17.66 -2.31
N PRO A 243 17.07 18.48 -1.34
CA PRO A 243 17.08 18.20 0.09
C PRO A 243 15.67 18.21 0.68
N PHE A 244 15.33 17.14 1.41
CA PHE A 244 13.97 16.93 1.92
C PHE A 244 13.75 17.70 3.23
N ASP A 245 12.76 18.60 3.24
CA ASP A 245 12.47 19.44 4.39
C ASP A 245 11.68 18.69 5.48
N THR A 246 12.42 17.93 6.29
CA THR A 246 11.87 17.23 7.45
C THR A 246 11.29 18.15 8.51
N LYS A 247 11.77 19.39 8.61
CA LYS A 247 11.32 20.36 9.63
C LYS A 247 9.94 20.91 9.27
N GLU A 248 9.76 21.25 8.00
CA GLU A 248 8.49 21.71 7.47
C GLU A 248 7.40 20.62 7.61
N ALA A 249 7.72 19.38 7.24
CA ALA A 249 6.81 18.25 7.42
C ALA A 249 6.48 17.98 8.92
N ALA A 250 7.46 18.08 9.82
CA ALA A 250 7.23 17.97 11.26
C ALA A 250 6.36 19.12 11.81
N THR A 251 6.52 20.33 11.27
CA THR A 251 5.73 21.51 11.65
C THR A 251 4.26 21.34 11.27
N MET A 252 3.99 20.81 10.08
CA MET A 252 2.63 20.48 9.64
C MET A 252 1.95 19.45 10.54
N LEU A 253 2.67 18.41 10.96
CA LEU A 253 2.16 17.45 11.93
C LEU A 253 1.88 18.09 13.30
N SER A 254 2.76 18.97 13.79
CA SER A 254 2.52 19.71 15.04
C SER A 254 1.22 20.50 14.96
N LYS A 255 1.03 21.30 13.89
CA LYS A 255 -0.20 22.08 13.69
C LYS A 255 -1.46 21.21 13.67
N GLN A 256 -1.40 20.06 13.01
CA GLN A 256 -2.49 19.09 12.99
C GLN A 256 -2.80 18.55 14.40
N LEU A 257 -1.77 18.26 15.20
CA LEU A 257 -1.96 17.79 16.56
C LEU A 257 -2.41 18.91 17.50
N ASP A 258 -2.01 20.15 17.25
CA ASP A 258 -2.44 21.33 18.04
C ASP A 258 -3.93 21.58 17.82
N LEU A 259 -4.40 21.47 16.57
CA LEU A 259 -5.83 21.52 16.24
C LEU A 259 -6.66 20.48 17.02
N LEU A 260 -6.13 19.26 17.16
CA LEU A 260 -6.82 18.18 17.87
C LEU A 260 -6.85 18.34 19.41
N LYS A 261 -5.99 19.20 19.99
CA LYS A 261 -5.98 19.47 21.44
C LYS A 261 -7.14 20.32 21.90
N SER A 262 -7.75 21.11 21.02
CA SER A 262 -8.83 22.04 21.33
C SER A 262 -10.16 21.56 20.73
N PRO A 263 -10.76 20.47 21.26
CA PRO A 263 -12.04 19.98 20.78
C PRO A 263 -13.16 20.98 21.13
N GLY A 264 -13.41 21.93 20.23
CA GLY A 264 -14.39 23.00 20.41
C GLY A 264 -14.24 24.16 19.43
N GLU A 265 -13.05 24.34 18.84
CA GLU A 265 -12.73 25.44 17.90
C GLU A 265 -12.42 24.92 16.49
N TYR A 266 -13.12 23.89 16.03
CA TYR A 266 -13.00 23.44 14.65
C TYR A 266 -13.82 24.38 13.76
N VAL A 267 -13.14 25.33 13.12
CA VAL A 267 -13.73 26.35 12.22
C VAL A 267 -13.90 25.80 10.81
#